data_AF-A0A560ZEG5-F1
#
_entry.id   AF-A0A560ZEG5-F1
#
_cell.length_a   1.000
_cell.length_b   1.000
_cell.length_c   1.000
_cell.angle_alpha   90.00
_cell.angle_beta   90.00
_cell.angle_gamma   90.00
#
_symmetry.space_group_name_H-M   'P 1'
#
loop_
_entity.id
_entity.type
_entity.pdbx_description
1 polymer ?
#
loop_
_entity_poly.entity_id
_entity_poly.type
_entity_poly.pdbx_seq_one_letter_code
_entity_poly.pdbx_strand_id
1 'polypeptide(L)'
;MDVALVIKVILALAAMAGVAKIIYEFSAGGKLRLKDEYRFAKEFLNELSSNEKLHHLAIERGYYALAGTSSIKVSEIKYLISLTSPDRRLKDYVLSRKYVELKQQSNRIEFRDKYKSGFSRVWRKIVFVSVYFVGSCLAFSPLLLIKPFGLEPKFMLLILVTLPCFGFFAVDSMRGFVKIVRGEALVKEQEEHAPLIYVKTEHKKPSSVVTPV
;
A
#
# COMPACT_ATOMS: atom_id res chain seq x y z
N MET A 1 36.99 -4.48 -16.70
CA MET A 1 35.91 -5.21 -15.99
C MET A 1 35.48 -6.35 -16.87
N ASP A 2 35.42 -7.56 -16.31
CA ASP A 2 35.04 -8.76 -17.03
C ASP A 2 33.55 -8.69 -17.41
N VAL A 3 33.22 -8.72 -18.70
CA VAL A 3 31.84 -8.53 -19.21
C VAL A 3 30.89 -9.54 -18.58
N ALA A 4 31.40 -10.75 -18.29
CA ALA A 4 30.67 -11.80 -17.59
C ALA A 4 30.24 -11.40 -16.17
N LEU A 5 31.02 -10.57 -15.46
CA LEU A 5 30.70 -10.11 -14.11
C LEU A 5 29.58 -9.07 -14.16
N VAL A 6 29.62 -8.15 -15.13
CA VAL A 6 28.56 -7.15 -15.34
C VAL A 6 27.21 -7.82 -15.64
N ILE A 7 27.20 -8.82 -16.52
CA ILE A 7 25.98 -9.57 -16.88
C ILE A 7 25.40 -10.28 -15.65
N LYS A 8 26.24 -10.89 -14.81
CA LYS A 8 25.78 -11.56 -13.56
C LYS A 8 25.15 -10.58 -12.57
N VAL A 9 25.72 -9.38 -12.42
CA VAL A 9 25.16 -8.34 -11.54
C VAL A 9 23.79 -7.88 -12.05
N ILE A 10 23.64 -7.66 -13.37
CA ILE A 10 22.37 -7.27 -13.97
C ILE A 10 21.31 -8.36 -13.78
N LEU A 11 21.65 -9.63 -14.04
CA LEU A 11 20.75 -10.77 -13.84
C LEU A 11 20.32 -10.91 -12.38
N ALA A 12 21.25 -10.73 -11.44
CA ALA A 12 20.93 -10.75 -10.01
C ALA A 12 19.97 -9.62 -9.64
N LEU A 13 20.20 -8.40 -10.11
CA LEU A 13 19.29 -7.26 -9.91
C LEU A 13 17.89 -7.52 -10.46
N ALA A 14 17.80 -8.10 -11.66
CA ALA A 14 16.52 -8.46 -12.28
C ALA A 14 15.77 -9.53 -11.48
N ALA A 15 16.47 -10.56 -10.99
CA ALA A 15 15.87 -11.60 -10.16
C ALA A 15 15.34 -11.03 -8.83
N MET A 16 16.11 -10.15 -8.18
CA MET A 16 15.70 -9.48 -6.94
C MET A 16 14.45 -8.61 -7.16
N ALA A 17 14.38 -7.87 -8.27
CA ALA A 17 13.19 -7.10 -8.64
C ALA A 17 11.96 -8.00 -8.91
N GLY A 18 12.16 -9.16 -9.54
CA GLY A 18 11.10 -10.15 -9.77
C GLY A 18 10.50 -10.69 -8.47
N VAL A 19 11.35 -11.06 -7.50
CA VAL A 19 10.90 -11.53 -6.18
C VAL A 19 10.10 -10.44 -5.45
N ALA A 20 10.58 -9.19 -5.50
CA ALA A 20 9.86 -8.06 -4.92
C ALA A 20 8.44 -7.89 -5.51
N LYS A 21 8.29 -8.06 -6.83
CA LYS A 21 6.99 -7.98 -7.52
C LYS A 21 6.04 -9.09 -7.06
N ILE A 22 6.52 -10.35 -6.99
CA ILE A 22 5.71 -11.50 -6.57
C ILE A 22 5.18 -11.28 -5.15
N ILE A 23 6.05 -10.83 -4.23
CA ILE A 23 5.65 -10.52 -2.85
C ILE A 23 4.59 -9.41 -2.82
N TYR A 24 4.72 -8.39 -3.67
CA TYR A 24 3.75 -7.31 -3.77
C TYR A 24 2.37 -7.81 -4.26
N GLU A 25 2.36 -8.60 -5.34
CA GLU A 25 1.12 -9.15 -5.91
C GLU A 25 0.43 -10.09 -4.94
N PHE A 26 1.17 -10.94 -4.23
CA PHE A 26 0.60 -11.85 -3.23
C PHE A 26 0.04 -11.11 -2.00
N SER A 27 0.62 -9.95 -1.68
CA SER A 27 0.13 -9.09 -0.60
C SER A 27 -1.09 -8.25 -0.99
N ALA A 28 -1.39 -8.09 -2.28
CA ALA A 28 -2.56 -7.37 -2.77
C ALA A 28 -3.76 -8.34 -2.86
N GLY A 29 -4.58 -8.39 -1.81
CA GLY A 29 -5.63 -9.40 -1.59
C GLY A 29 -6.68 -9.61 -2.72
N GLY A 30 -7.32 -10.78 -2.72
CA GLY A 30 -8.14 -11.31 -3.82
C GLY A 30 -9.55 -10.74 -4.02
N LYS A 31 -10.14 -11.05 -5.19
CA LYS A 31 -11.44 -10.53 -5.70
C LYS A 31 -12.64 -10.75 -4.78
N LEU A 32 -12.69 -11.83 -4.00
CA LEU A 32 -13.83 -12.14 -3.12
C LEU A 32 -13.98 -11.07 -2.02
N ARG A 33 -12.84 -10.59 -1.49
CA ARG A 33 -12.78 -9.56 -0.44
C ARG A 33 -13.38 -8.23 -0.90
N LEU A 34 -13.25 -7.89 -2.18
CA LEU A 34 -13.75 -6.63 -2.75
C LEU A 34 -15.29 -6.56 -2.74
N LYS A 35 -15.98 -7.70 -2.91
CA LYS A 35 -17.44 -7.74 -2.91
C LYS A 35 -18.00 -7.47 -1.53
N ASP A 36 -17.40 -8.06 -0.50
CA ASP A 36 -17.81 -7.87 0.89
C ASP A 36 -17.45 -6.44 1.38
N GLU A 37 -16.27 -5.94 1.03
CA GLU A 37 -15.87 -4.54 1.29
C GLU A 37 -16.85 -3.55 0.67
N TYR A 38 -17.28 -3.79 -0.58
CA TYR A 38 -18.30 -2.96 -1.24
C TYR A 38 -19.66 -3.02 -0.55
N ARG A 39 -20.14 -4.23 -0.23
CA ARG A 39 -21.44 -4.42 0.43
C ARG A 39 -21.47 -3.70 1.77
N PHE A 40 -20.44 -3.91 2.59
CA PHE A 40 -20.29 -3.25 3.87
C PHE A 40 -20.24 -1.73 3.73
N ALA A 41 -19.42 -1.20 2.81
CA ALA A 41 -19.32 0.25 2.61
C ALA A 41 -20.65 0.87 2.18
N LYS A 42 -21.39 0.19 1.28
CA LYS A 42 -22.70 0.64 0.83
C LYS A 42 -23.73 0.66 1.97
N GLU A 43 -23.82 -0.42 2.75
CA GLU A 43 -24.75 -0.54 3.87
C GLU A 43 -24.46 0.53 4.92
N PHE A 44 -23.20 0.64 5.38
CA PHE A 44 -22.80 1.61 6.40
C PHE A 44 -22.99 3.08 5.96
N LEU A 45 -22.62 3.44 4.73
CA LEU A 45 -22.80 4.81 4.24
C LEU A 45 -24.28 5.16 4.02
N ASN A 46 -25.10 4.19 3.61
CA ASN A 46 -26.54 4.38 3.51
C ASN A 46 -27.17 4.59 4.88
N GLU A 47 -26.85 3.77 5.88
CA GLU A 47 -27.32 3.93 7.27
C GLU A 47 -26.92 5.31 7.84
N LEU A 48 -25.68 5.74 7.59
CA LEU A 48 -25.20 7.06 8.03
C LEU A 48 -25.98 8.23 7.38
N SER A 49 -26.46 8.05 6.15
CA SER A 49 -27.25 9.06 5.43
C SER A 49 -28.75 9.04 5.77
N SER A 50 -29.27 7.94 6.31
CA SER A 50 -30.71 7.67 6.43
C SER A 50 -31.39 8.33 7.64
N ASN A 51 -30.80 9.38 8.25
CA ASN A 51 -31.31 10.07 9.45
C ASN A 51 -31.59 9.17 10.67
N GLU A 52 -31.23 7.89 10.63
CA GLU A 52 -31.29 6.99 11.75
C GLU A 52 -30.14 7.33 12.72
N LYS A 53 -30.46 7.62 13.98
CA LYS A 53 -29.45 7.97 14.98
C LYS A 53 -28.66 6.72 15.38
N LEU A 54 -27.65 6.38 14.57
CA LEU A 54 -26.65 5.39 14.94
C LEU A 54 -25.95 5.82 16.23
N HIS A 55 -25.76 4.86 17.14
CA HIS A 55 -24.98 5.08 18.34
C HIS A 55 -23.52 5.43 17.98
N HIS A 56 -22.88 6.32 18.75
CA HIS A 56 -21.51 6.78 18.47
C HIS A 56 -20.52 5.63 18.30
N LEU A 57 -20.64 4.58 19.11
CA LEU A 57 -19.81 3.37 18.99
C LEU A 57 -19.97 2.67 17.64
N ALA A 58 -21.20 2.56 17.11
CA ALA A 58 -21.45 1.92 15.82
C ALA A 58 -20.82 2.73 14.68
N ILE A 59 -20.93 4.07 14.76
CA ILE A 59 -20.28 4.99 13.81
C ILE A 59 -18.76 4.79 13.81
N GLU A 60 -18.12 4.80 14.98
CA GLU A 60 -16.67 4.61 15.07
C GLU A 60 -16.22 3.26 14.52
N ARG A 61 -16.92 2.18 14.90
CA ARG A 61 -16.61 0.82 14.42
C ARG A 61 -16.79 0.70 12.91
N GLY A 62 -17.82 1.34 12.36
CA GLY A 62 -18.05 1.37 10.92
C GLY A 62 -16.91 2.03 10.15
N TYR A 63 -16.42 3.17 10.66
CA TYR A 63 -15.25 3.84 10.06
C TYR A 63 -13.97 3.00 10.18
N TYR A 64 -13.71 2.34 11.31
CA TYR A 64 -12.54 1.46 11.44
C TYR A 64 -12.61 0.25 10.50
N ALA A 65 -13.82 -0.30 10.31
CA ALA A 65 -14.05 -1.37 9.36
C ALA A 65 -13.84 -0.90 7.90
N LEU A 66 -14.31 0.30 7.53
CA LEU A 66 -14.01 0.93 6.24
C LEU A 66 -12.50 1.10 6.02
N ALA A 67 -11.77 1.54 7.05
CA ALA A 67 -10.33 1.73 6.98
C ALA A 67 -9.53 0.42 7.00
N GLY A 68 -10.15 -0.70 7.39
CA GLY A 68 -9.46 -1.96 7.66
C GLY A 68 -8.45 -1.86 8.81
N THR A 69 -8.56 -0.84 9.68
CA THR A 69 -7.67 -0.63 10.82
C THR A 69 -8.31 0.25 11.89
N SER A 70 -8.04 -0.07 13.16
CA SER A 70 -8.39 0.78 14.31
C SER A 70 -7.27 1.75 14.70
N SER A 71 -6.17 1.78 13.93
CA SER A 71 -5.01 2.57 14.31
C SER A 71 -5.21 4.07 14.12
N ILE A 72 -5.96 4.51 13.11
CA ILE A 72 -6.18 5.92 12.74
C ILE A 72 -7.43 6.51 13.39
N LYS A 73 -7.51 7.83 13.56
CA LYS A 73 -8.68 8.48 14.18
C LYS A 73 -9.86 8.53 13.20
N VAL A 74 -11.08 8.45 13.71
CA VAL A 74 -12.31 8.54 12.90
C VAL A 74 -12.41 9.86 12.14
N SER A 75 -11.94 10.98 12.71
CA SER A 75 -11.89 12.27 12.00
C SER A 75 -10.96 12.24 10.78
N GLU A 76 -9.83 11.53 10.87
CA GLU A 76 -8.89 11.35 9.74
C GLU A 76 -9.53 10.47 8.66
N ILE A 77 -10.22 9.40 9.05
CA ILE A 77 -10.95 8.53 8.11
C ILE A 77 -12.00 9.35 7.35
N LYS A 78 -12.82 10.12 8.07
CA LYS A 78 -13.85 11.00 7.48
C LYS A 78 -13.26 11.96 6.45
N TYR A 79 -12.13 12.58 6.77
CA TYR A 79 -11.42 13.45 5.84
C TYR A 79 -10.95 12.69 4.59
N LEU A 80 -10.28 11.55 4.76
CA LEU A 80 -9.73 10.75 3.67
C LEU A 80 -10.79 10.21 2.71
N ILE A 81 -11.97 9.83 3.22
CA ILE A 81 -13.07 9.35 2.38
C ILE A 81 -13.74 10.47 1.58
N SER A 82 -13.56 11.73 1.98
CA SER A 82 -14.12 12.89 1.27
C SER A 82 -13.26 13.36 0.09
N LEU A 83 -11.99 12.91 0.04
CA LEU A 83 -11.05 13.20 -1.03
C LEU A 83 -11.34 12.39 -2.29
N THR A 84 -10.78 12.82 -3.41
CA THR A 84 -10.79 12.03 -4.64
C THR A 84 -10.04 10.69 -4.46
N SER A 85 -10.61 9.62 -5.02
CA SER A 85 -10.10 8.24 -4.92
C SER A 85 -9.94 7.74 -3.47
N PRO A 86 -11.03 7.71 -2.67
CA PRO A 86 -10.98 7.52 -1.22
C PRO A 86 -10.30 6.20 -0.78
N ASP A 87 -10.51 5.10 -1.51
CA ASP A 87 -9.87 3.81 -1.23
C ASP A 87 -8.33 3.91 -1.27
N ARG A 88 -7.78 4.55 -2.32
CA ARG A 88 -6.33 4.75 -2.47
C ARG A 88 -5.79 5.65 -1.36
N ARG A 89 -6.49 6.76 -1.06
CA ARG A 89 -6.08 7.71 0.00
C ARG A 89 -6.03 7.06 1.36
N LEU A 90 -7.06 6.30 1.69
CA LEU A 90 -7.16 5.61 2.97
C LEU A 90 -6.03 4.61 3.15
N LYS A 91 -5.78 3.77 2.13
CA LYS A 91 -4.66 2.81 2.12
C LYS A 91 -3.30 3.50 2.23
N ASP A 92 -3.08 4.55 1.45
CA ASP A 92 -1.82 5.29 1.45
C ASP A 92 -1.58 6.01 2.79
N TYR A 93 -2.63 6.57 3.42
CA TYR A 93 -2.53 7.16 4.76
C TYR A 93 -2.19 6.12 5.82
N VAL A 94 -2.91 5.00 5.84
CA VAL A 94 -2.65 3.91 6.80
C VAL A 94 -1.21 3.42 6.72
N LEU A 95 -0.67 3.25 5.50
CA LEU A 95 0.70 2.82 5.29
C LEU A 95 1.73 3.89 5.65
N SER A 96 1.45 5.16 5.32
CA SER A 96 2.40 6.27 5.51
C SER A 96 2.25 7.01 6.85
N ARG A 97 1.33 6.60 7.72
CA ARG A 97 0.99 7.23 9.01
C ARG A 97 2.17 7.65 9.91
N LYS A 98 3.24 6.87 9.87
CA LYS A 98 4.47 7.18 10.64
C LYS A 98 5.13 8.49 10.17
N TYR A 99 4.90 8.88 8.93
CA TYR A 99 5.53 10.00 8.24
C TYR A 99 4.59 11.20 8.09
N VAL A 100 3.29 10.96 7.92
CA VAL A 100 2.28 11.99 7.70
C VAL A 100 1.36 12.17 8.91
N GLU A 101 0.71 13.31 8.98
CA GLU A 101 -0.34 13.64 9.96
C GLU A 101 -1.36 14.59 9.34
N LEU A 102 -2.62 14.51 9.78
CA LEU A 102 -3.64 15.49 9.43
C LEU A 102 -3.49 16.73 10.33
N LYS A 103 -3.19 17.90 9.75
CA LYS A 103 -3.18 19.16 10.48
C LYS A 103 -4.61 19.72 10.57
N GLN A 104 -5.13 19.77 11.78
CA GLN A 104 -6.51 20.19 12.05
C GLN A 104 -6.77 21.66 11.69
N GLN A 105 -5.73 22.51 11.68
CA GLN A 105 -5.82 23.92 11.32
C GLN A 105 -5.90 24.17 9.81
N SER A 106 -5.12 23.45 9.02
CA SER A 106 -5.09 23.59 7.55
C SER A 106 -6.03 22.61 6.83
N ASN A 107 -6.66 21.69 7.57
CA ASN A 107 -7.46 20.58 7.06
C ASN A 107 -6.77 19.85 5.89
N ARG A 108 -5.45 19.66 6.01
CA ARG A 108 -4.58 19.06 5.01
C ARG A 108 -3.65 18.05 5.65
N ILE A 109 -3.33 17.01 4.89
CA ILE A 109 -2.34 16.01 5.27
C ILE A 109 -0.97 16.59 5.00
N GLU A 110 -0.15 16.67 6.04
CA GLU A 110 1.21 17.19 5.95
C GLU A 110 2.20 16.15 6.50
N PHE A 111 3.46 16.33 6.16
CA PHE A 111 4.52 15.57 6.82
C PHE A 111 4.69 16.05 8.26
N ARG A 112 4.89 15.10 9.18
CA ARG A 112 5.31 15.44 10.56
C ARG A 112 6.61 16.25 10.51
N ASP A 113 6.87 17.06 11.54
CA ASP A 113 8.00 18.00 11.56
C ASP A 113 9.36 17.33 11.25
N LYS A 114 9.58 16.11 11.75
CA LYS A 114 10.79 15.30 11.48
C LYS A 114 11.02 14.99 9.98
N TYR A 115 9.96 14.95 9.18
CA TYR A 115 9.95 14.57 7.76
C TYR A 115 9.54 15.70 6.82
N LYS A 116 9.38 16.93 7.35
CA LYS A 116 8.93 18.09 6.59
C LYS A 116 9.93 18.49 5.51
N SER A 117 11.24 18.42 5.81
CA SER A 117 12.27 18.75 4.83
C SER A 117 12.42 17.67 3.76
N GLY A 118 12.53 18.10 2.50
CA GLY A 118 12.74 17.19 1.36
C GLY A 118 14.01 16.37 1.49
N PHE A 119 15.09 16.99 1.98
CA PHE A 119 16.36 16.32 2.24
C PHE A 119 16.23 15.16 3.23
N SER A 120 15.47 15.36 4.32
CA SER A 120 15.19 14.34 5.34
C SER A 120 14.45 13.11 4.78
N ARG A 121 13.60 13.32 3.76
CA ARG A 121 12.90 12.23 3.06
C ARG A 121 13.81 11.53 2.06
N VAL A 122 14.56 12.29 1.25
CA VAL A 122 15.49 11.76 0.25
C VAL A 122 16.58 10.91 0.92
N TRP A 123 17.18 11.41 2.00
CA TRP A 123 18.18 10.65 2.75
C TRP A 123 17.66 9.29 3.23
N ARG A 124 16.45 9.24 3.80
CA ARG A 124 15.86 7.97 4.25
C ARG A 124 15.50 7.03 3.11
N LYS A 125 15.04 7.57 1.97
CA LYS A 125 14.83 6.77 0.76
C LYS A 125 16.13 6.11 0.30
N ILE A 126 17.24 6.86 0.29
CA ILE A 126 18.57 6.35 -0.04
C ILE A 126 18.97 5.24 0.95
N VAL A 127 18.86 5.51 2.27
CA VAL A 127 19.19 4.50 3.30
C VAL A 127 18.37 3.22 3.12
N PHE A 128 17.06 3.30 2.88
CA PHE A 128 16.23 2.11 2.66
C PHE A 128 16.62 1.35 1.39
N VAL A 129 16.94 2.05 0.31
CA VAL A 129 17.42 1.42 -0.94
C VAL A 129 18.78 0.75 -0.72
N SER A 130 19.70 1.40 -0.01
CA SER A 130 21.01 0.83 0.32
C SER A 130 20.89 -0.41 1.20
N VAL A 131 20.07 -0.37 2.26
CA VAL A 131 19.83 -1.53 3.13
C VAL A 131 19.14 -2.66 2.38
N TYR A 132 18.22 -2.34 1.47
CA TYR A 132 17.61 -3.35 0.58
C TYR A 132 18.67 -4.04 -0.28
N PHE A 133 19.56 -3.27 -0.92
CA PHE A 133 20.60 -3.81 -1.78
C PHE A 133 21.59 -4.69 -1.00
N VAL A 134 22.13 -4.17 0.11
CA VAL A 134 23.05 -4.92 0.98
C VAL A 134 22.38 -6.17 1.55
N GLY A 135 21.15 -6.04 2.07
CA GLY A 135 20.38 -7.17 2.61
C GLY A 135 20.13 -8.24 1.55
N SER A 136 19.84 -7.85 0.32
CA SER A 136 19.61 -8.81 -0.77
C SER A 136 20.92 -9.49 -1.19
N CYS A 137 22.03 -8.75 -1.30
CA CYS A 137 23.35 -9.33 -1.53
C CYS A 137 23.75 -10.32 -0.44
N LEU A 138 23.46 -10.03 0.83
CA LEU A 138 23.72 -10.94 1.96
C LEU A 138 22.81 -12.16 1.92
N ALA A 139 21.54 -12.00 1.57
CA ALA A 139 20.59 -13.10 1.43
C ALA A 139 21.06 -14.12 0.38
N PHE A 140 21.54 -13.63 -0.76
CA PHE A 140 22.09 -14.43 -1.85
C PHE A 140 23.59 -14.71 -1.74
N SER A 141 24.24 -14.31 -0.66
CA SER A 141 25.70 -14.46 -0.51
C SER A 141 26.20 -15.89 -0.67
N PRO A 142 25.53 -16.96 -0.17
CA PRO A 142 26.00 -18.32 -0.38
C PRO A 142 26.03 -18.70 -1.86
N LEU A 143 25.01 -18.32 -2.63
CA LEU A 143 24.96 -18.56 -4.09
C LEU A 143 26.03 -17.79 -4.85
N LEU A 144 26.31 -16.55 -4.44
CA LEU A 144 27.25 -15.67 -5.13
C LEU A 144 28.72 -16.01 -4.84
N LEU A 145 29.03 -16.51 -3.64
CA LEU A 145 30.41 -16.70 -3.16
C LEU A 145 30.95 -18.12 -3.34
N ILE A 146 30.10 -19.15 -3.46
CA ILE A 146 30.56 -20.55 -3.57
C ILE A 146 31.48 -20.78 -4.78
N LYS A 147 31.09 -20.32 -5.97
CA LYS A 147 31.84 -20.56 -7.21
C LYS A 147 33.12 -19.72 -7.30
N PRO A 148 33.13 -18.40 -6.99
CA PRO A 148 34.34 -17.59 -7.09
C PRO A 148 35.41 -17.93 -6.05
N PHE A 149 35.02 -18.35 -4.84
CA PHE A 149 35.96 -18.66 -3.75
C PHE A 149 36.31 -20.15 -3.65
N GLY A 150 35.81 -20.99 -4.56
CA GLY A 150 36.08 -22.43 -4.56
C GLY A 150 35.59 -23.15 -3.29
N LEU A 151 34.52 -22.64 -2.67
CA LEU A 151 33.99 -23.20 -1.43
C LEU A 151 33.30 -24.54 -1.69
N GLU A 152 33.38 -25.44 -0.70
CA GLU A 152 32.69 -26.73 -0.78
C GLU A 152 31.16 -26.57 -0.94
N PRO A 153 30.48 -27.45 -1.70
CA PRO A 153 29.03 -27.38 -1.90
C PRO A 153 28.18 -27.39 -0.62
N LYS A 154 28.71 -27.92 0.50
CA LYS A 154 28.05 -27.92 1.81
C LYS A 154 27.69 -26.52 2.31
N PHE A 155 28.45 -25.49 1.90
CA PHE A 155 28.15 -24.10 2.25
C PHE A 155 26.88 -23.57 1.57
N MET A 156 26.32 -24.28 0.59
CA MET A 156 25.03 -23.93 0.00
C MET A 156 23.88 -24.02 1.02
N LEU A 157 24.01 -24.87 2.05
CA LEU A 157 23.01 -25.02 3.12
C LEU A 157 22.82 -23.73 3.95
N LEU A 158 23.80 -22.82 3.95
CA LEU A 158 23.67 -21.51 4.61
C LEU A 158 22.52 -20.68 4.04
N ILE A 159 22.06 -20.96 2.81
CA ILE A 159 20.92 -20.26 2.21
C ILE A 159 19.65 -20.40 3.05
N LEU A 160 19.48 -21.52 3.77
CA LEU A 160 18.34 -21.76 4.66
C LEU A 160 18.29 -20.77 5.83
N VAL A 161 19.43 -20.16 6.17
CA VAL A 161 19.54 -19.16 7.24
C VAL A 161 19.66 -17.75 6.65
N THR A 162 20.49 -17.53 5.63
CA THR A 162 20.73 -16.19 5.08
C THR A 162 19.49 -15.64 4.39
N LEU A 163 18.73 -16.48 3.68
CA LEU A 163 17.56 -16.05 2.93
C LEU A 163 16.41 -15.56 3.83
N PRO A 164 15.95 -16.30 4.87
CA PRO A 164 14.91 -15.77 5.75
C PRO A 164 15.42 -14.60 6.61
N CYS A 165 16.66 -14.64 7.09
CA CYS A 165 17.18 -13.59 7.97
C CYS A 165 17.38 -12.27 7.20
N PHE A 166 18.22 -12.27 6.16
CA PHE A 166 18.53 -11.06 5.40
C PHE A 166 17.45 -10.70 4.39
N GLY A 167 16.71 -11.68 3.86
CA GLY A 167 15.56 -11.43 3.00
C GLY A 167 14.43 -10.71 3.73
N PHE A 168 14.18 -11.04 5.00
CA PHE A 168 13.22 -10.30 5.83
C PHE A 168 13.63 -8.83 5.98
N PHE A 169 14.90 -8.56 6.32
CA PHE A 169 15.42 -7.18 6.41
C PHE A 169 15.33 -6.42 5.09
N ALA A 170 15.62 -7.08 3.96
CA ALA A 170 15.47 -6.47 2.65
C ALA A 170 14.02 -6.08 2.38
N VAL A 171 13.07 -7.00 2.60
CA VAL A 171 11.64 -6.73 2.40
C VAL A 171 11.13 -5.64 3.33
N ASP A 172 11.53 -5.63 4.61
CA ASP A 172 11.14 -4.57 5.55
C ASP A 172 11.68 -3.19 5.10
N SER A 173 12.93 -3.14 4.64
CA SER A 173 13.53 -1.93 4.11
C SER A 173 12.78 -1.40 2.87
N MET A 174 12.43 -2.30 1.94
CA MET A 174 11.61 -1.96 0.78
C MET A 174 10.23 -1.41 1.18
N ARG A 175 9.57 -2.04 2.16
CA ARG A 175 8.31 -1.54 2.72
C ARG A 175 8.50 -0.14 3.31
N GLY A 176 9.60 0.11 4.00
CA GLY A 176 9.97 1.43 4.53
C GLY A 176 10.02 2.51 3.44
N PHE A 177 10.66 2.22 2.31
CA PHE A 177 10.71 3.09 1.14
C PHE A 177 9.30 3.37 0.57
N VAL A 178 8.51 2.31 0.34
CA VAL A 178 7.14 2.44 -0.22
C VAL A 178 6.26 3.33 0.66
N LYS A 179 6.38 3.23 2.00
CA LYS A 179 5.62 4.07 2.93
C LYS A 179 5.94 5.56 2.79
N ILE A 180 7.20 5.91 2.52
CA ILE A 180 7.59 7.31 2.27
C ILE A 180 7.02 7.80 0.95
N VAL A 181 7.16 7.02 -0.12
CA VAL A 181 6.67 7.40 -1.46
C VAL A 181 5.15 7.55 -1.48
N ARG A 182 4.41 6.65 -0.84
CA ARG A 182 2.96 6.77 -0.67
C ARG A 182 2.57 8.01 0.12
N GLY A 183 3.33 8.36 1.17
CA GLY A 183 3.14 9.61 1.89
C GLY A 183 3.39 10.85 1.02
N GLU A 184 4.41 10.83 0.16
CA GLU A 184 4.69 11.91 -0.80
C GLU A 184 3.57 12.07 -1.83
N ALA A 185 3.08 10.96 -2.39
CA ALA A 185 1.94 10.98 -3.31
C ALA A 185 0.67 11.51 -2.63
N LEU A 186 0.40 11.04 -1.40
CA LEU A 186 -0.76 11.45 -0.63
C LEU A 186 -0.74 12.95 -0.33
N VAL A 187 0.41 13.50 0.06
CA VAL A 187 0.55 14.94 0.34
C VAL A 187 0.41 15.77 -0.93
N LYS A 188 0.98 15.31 -2.05
CA LYS A 188 0.96 16.04 -3.34
C LYS A 188 -0.43 16.08 -3.97
N GLU A 189 -1.16 14.98 -3.93
CA GLU A 189 -2.38 14.80 -4.72
C GLU A 189 -3.66 15.18 -3.94
N GLN A 190 -3.68 16.14 -3.02
CA GLN A 190 -4.89 16.42 -2.18
C GLN A 190 -5.98 17.22 -2.91
N GLU A 191 -6.58 16.63 -3.93
CA GLU A 191 -7.73 17.21 -4.61
C GLU A 191 -9.00 17.02 -3.78
N GLU A 192 -9.64 18.14 -3.46
CA GLU A 192 -10.88 18.18 -2.69
C GLU A 192 -12.06 17.79 -3.59
N HIS A 193 -12.96 16.95 -3.04
CA HIS A 193 -14.25 16.50 -3.60
C HIS A 193 -14.20 15.50 -4.77
N ALA A 194 -14.58 14.25 -4.46
CA ALA A 194 -15.09 13.32 -5.48
C ALA A 194 -16.54 13.70 -5.83
N PRO A 195 -16.86 14.07 -7.08
CA PRO A 195 -18.26 14.20 -7.49
C PRO A 195 -18.94 12.83 -7.36
N LEU A 196 -20.07 12.79 -6.65
CA LEU A 196 -20.94 11.61 -6.60
C LEU A 196 -21.34 11.26 -8.04
N ILE A 197 -20.91 10.08 -8.52
CA ILE A 197 -21.35 9.58 -9.82
C ILE A 197 -22.83 9.19 -9.68
N TYR A 198 -23.72 10.09 -10.08
CA TYR A 198 -25.14 9.78 -10.25
C TYR A 198 -25.29 8.84 -11.45
N VAL A 199 -25.39 7.53 -11.19
CA VAL A 199 -25.82 6.57 -12.21
C VAL A 199 -27.33 6.77 -12.39
N LYS A 200 -27.71 7.44 -13.49
CA LYS A 200 -29.11 7.60 -13.87
C LYS A 200 -29.65 6.22 -14.26
N THR A 201 -30.36 5.57 -13.36
CA THR A 201 -31.05 4.31 -13.65
C THR A 201 -32.16 4.62 -14.65
N GLU A 202 -31.96 4.34 -15.94
CA GLU A 202 -33.05 4.41 -16.91
C GLU A 202 -34.08 3.31 -16.59
N HIS A 203 -35.20 3.72 -16.01
CA HIS A 203 -36.37 2.87 -15.91
C HIS A 203 -36.88 2.56 -17.31
N LYS A 204 -36.55 1.37 -17.82
CA LYS A 204 -37.14 0.80 -19.02
C LYS A 204 -38.64 0.64 -18.79
N LYS A 205 -39.45 1.48 -19.46
CA LYS A 205 -40.92 1.43 -19.45
C LYS A 205 -41.38 0.02 -19.84
N PRO A 206 -42.33 -0.61 -19.13
CA PRO A 206 -42.87 -1.90 -19.54
C PRO A 206 -43.63 -1.71 -20.86
N SER A 207 -43.21 -2.45 -21.88
CA SER A 207 -43.88 -2.54 -23.18
C SER A 207 -45.30 -3.07 -22.97
N SER A 208 -46.28 -2.22 -23.26
CA SER A 208 -47.69 -2.57 -23.27
C SER A 208 -47.95 -3.68 -24.30
N VAL A 209 -48.56 -4.76 -23.80
CA VAL A 209 -49.10 -5.89 -24.56
C VAL A 209 -50.13 -5.38 -25.56
N VAL A 210 -49.96 -5.73 -26.84
CA VAL A 210 -50.98 -5.55 -27.89
C VAL A 210 -51.69 -6.89 -28.05
N THR A 211 -52.97 -6.93 -27.67
CA THR A 211 -53.89 -8.04 -27.96
C THR A 211 -54.36 -7.97 -29.42
N PRO A 212 -54.40 -9.09 -30.16
CA PRO A 212 -54.95 -9.11 -31.51
C PRO A 212 -56.48 -9.27 -31.48
N VAL A 213 -57.15 -8.61 -32.43
CA VAL A 213 -58.54 -8.86 -32.85
C VAL A 213 -58.51 -9.75 -34.08
#